data_AF-B0CCB3-F1
#
_entry.id   AF-B0CCB3-F1
#
_cell.length_a   1.000
_cell.length_b   1.000
_cell.length_c   1.000
_cell.angle_alpha   90.00
_cell.angle_beta   90.00
_cell.angle_gamma   90.00
#
_symmetry.space_group_name_H-M   'P 1'
#
loop_
_entity.id
_entity.type
_entity.pdbx_description
1 polymer ?
#
loop_
_entity_poly.entity_id
_entity_poly.type
_entity_poly.pdbx_seq_one_letter_code
_entity_poly.pdbx_strand_id
1 'polypeptide(L)' 'MVRLPTVTNMVKRWCRLVGLKGHYGSHTLRKTWGYWQYKWHTPIPLVMEAFGHKSQQQTMAYLGIQSRDVARIFEMEL' A
#
# COMPACT_ATOMS: atom_id res chain seq x y z
N MET A 1 14.99 20.19 5.15
CA MET A 1 15.03 18.72 5.00
C MET A 1 14.41 18.09 6.24
N VAL A 2 13.20 17.55 6.15
CA VAL A 2 12.57 16.79 7.24
C VAL A 2 13.35 15.48 7.40
N ARG A 3 13.90 15.18 8.59
CA ARG A 3 14.62 13.92 8.81
C ARG A 3 13.63 12.74 8.70
N LEU A 4 14.05 11.62 8.10
CA LEU A 4 13.27 10.38 7.97
C LEU A 4 12.49 9.91 9.22
N PRO A 5 12.99 10.10 10.47
CA PRO A 5 12.23 9.71 11.66
C PRO A 5 10.98 10.56 11.90
N THR A 6 10.92 11.80 11.37
CA THR A 6 9.90 12.77 11.74
C THR A 6 8.50 12.33 11.31
N VAL A 7 8.31 11.96 10.05
CA VAL A 7 7.00 11.52 9.54
C VAL A 7 6.56 10.22 10.22
N THR A 8 7.46 9.25 10.38
CA THR A 8 7.14 8.01 11.09
C THR A 8 6.71 8.26 12.54
N ASN A 9 7.37 9.17 13.25
CA ASN A 9 6.99 9.52 14.63
C ASN A 9 5.64 10.24 14.68
N MET A 10 5.34 11.11 13.71
CA MET A 10 4.03 11.76 13.59
C MET A 10 2.92 10.72 13.40
N VAL A 11 3.10 9.78 12.46
CA VAL A 11 2.13 8.70 12.21
C VAL A 11 1.90 7.84 13.45
N LYS A 12 2.98 7.42 14.13
CA LYS A 12 2.86 6.66 15.39
C LYS A 12 2.05 7.41 16.44
N ARG A 13 2.27 8.72 16.58
CA ARG A 13 1.52 9.57 17.49
C ARG A 13 0.04 9.63 17.11
N TRP A 14 -0.28 9.90 15.84
CA TRP A 14 -1.66 9.96 15.36
C TRP A 14 -2.41 8.64 15.57
N CYS A 15 -1.81 7.51 15.21
CA CYS A 15 -2.40 6.19 15.44
C CYS A 15 -2.65 5.93 16.93
N ARG A 16 -1.72 6.30 17.81
CA ARG A 16 -1.92 6.17 19.27
C ARG A 16 -3.07 7.02 19.79
N LEU A 17 -3.22 8.25 19.30
CA LEU A 17 -4.28 9.18 19.73
C LEU A 17 -5.69 8.64 19.43
N VAL A 18 -5.85 7.89 18.33
CA VAL A 18 -7.14 7.31 17.94
C VAL A 18 -7.30 5.85 18.39
N GLY A 19 -6.39 5.34 19.23
CA GLY A 19 -6.46 3.98 19.77
C GLY A 19 -6.13 2.86 18.77
N LEU A 20 -5.52 3.16 17.63
CA LEU A 20 -5.08 2.15 16.65
C LEU A 20 -3.91 1.33 17.22
N LYS A 21 -4.09 0.01 17.31
CA LYS A 21 -3.08 -0.94 17.79
C LYS A 21 -2.28 -1.51 16.62
N GLY A 22 -0.96 -1.30 16.62
CA GLY A 22 -0.07 -1.88 15.60
C GLY A 22 1.18 -1.04 15.33
N HIS A 23 1.97 -1.50 14.35
CA HIS A 23 3.18 -0.82 13.89
C HIS A 23 2.88 0.02 12.64
N TYR A 24 2.70 1.33 12.85
CA TYR A 24 2.41 2.29 11.79
C TYR A 24 3.57 3.27 11.59
N GLY A 25 3.74 3.74 10.35
CA GLY A 25 4.78 4.67 9.96
C GLY A 25 4.60 5.19 8.54
N SER A 26 5.61 5.87 7.99
CA SER A 26 5.54 6.41 6.62
C SER A 26 5.30 5.32 5.57
N HIS A 27 5.94 4.15 5.70
CA HIS A 27 5.74 3.04 4.79
C HIS A 27 4.32 2.45 4.85
N THR A 28 3.66 2.44 6.02
CA THR A 28 2.27 1.95 6.10
C THR A 28 1.30 2.92 5.42
N LEU A 29 1.54 4.23 5.53
CA LEU A 29 0.80 5.23 4.77
C LEU A 29 0.97 5.03 3.26
N ARG A 30 2.21 4.82 2.80
CA ARG A 30 2.50 4.58 1.38
C ARG A 30 1.79 3.34 0.84
N LYS A 31 1.80 2.24 1.59
CA LYS A 31 1.04 1.02 1.24
C LYS A 31 -0.46 1.29 1.18
N THR A 32 -1.00 2.02 2.17
CA THR A 32 -2.42 2.38 2.22
C THR A 32 -2.83 3.18 1.00
N TRP A 33 -2.06 4.21 0.64
CA TRP A 33 -2.32 5.01 -0.57
C TRP A 33 -2.32 4.15 -1.84
N GLY A 34 -1.29 3.33 -2.06
CA GLY A 34 -1.23 2.50 -3.27
C GLY A 34 -2.31 1.42 -3.33
N TYR A 35 -2.75 0.89 -2.18
CA TYR A 35 -3.87 -0.05 -2.14
C TYR A 35 -5.17 0.62 -2.58
N TRP A 36 -5.43 1.85 -2.13
CA TRP A 36 -6.59 2.61 -2.59
C TRP A 36 -6.53 2.95 -4.08
N GLN A 37 -5.35 3.25 -4.63
CA GLN A 37 -5.19 3.42 -6.08
C GLN A 37 -5.59 2.16 -6.85
N TYR A 38 -5.13 0.99 -6.40
CA TYR A 38 -5.55 -0.29 -6.98
C TYR A 38 -7.06 -0.51 -6.87
N LYS A 39 -7.66 -0.22 -5.70
CA LYS A 39 -9.11 -0.34 -5.48
C LYS A 39 -9.94 0.64 -6.31
N TRP A 40 -9.38 1.77 -6.71
CA TRP A 40 -9.99 2.73 -7.65
C TRP A 40 -9.66 2.43 -9.11
N HIS A 41 -9.17 1.23 -9.42
CA HIS A 41 -8.87 0.78 -10.77
C HIS A 41 -7.79 1.61 -11.49
N THR A 42 -6.93 2.31 -10.75
CA THR A 42 -5.72 2.92 -11.33
C THR A 42 -4.84 1.81 -11.92
N PRO A 43 -4.39 1.93 -13.18
CA PRO A 43 -3.52 0.94 -13.79
C PRO A 43 -2.26 0.68 -12.97
N ILE A 44 -1.96 -0.60 -12.69
CA ILE A 44 -0.78 -1.00 -11.92
C ILE A 44 0.54 -0.42 -12.46
N PRO A 45 0.76 -0.27 -13.79
CA PRO A 45 1.96 0.40 -14.29
C PRO A 45 2.14 1.84 -13.79
N LEU A 46 1.06 2.61 -13.62
CA LEU A 46 1.13 3.98 -13.07
C LEU A 46 1.46 3.96 -11.58
N VAL A 47 0.89 3.01 -10.84
CA VAL A 47 1.20 2.83 -9.41
C VAL A 47 2.66 2.38 -9.23
N MET A 48 3.17 1.56 -10.14
CA MET A 48 4.56 1.10 -10.17
C MET A 48 5.53 2.27 -10.39
N GLU A 49 5.22 3.16 -11.33
CA GLU A 49 5.99 4.39 -11.60
C GLU A 49 6.00 5.31 -10.37
N ALA A 50 4.83 5.59 -9.79
CA ALA A 50 4.72 6.37 -8.55
C ALA A 50 5.48 5.73 -7.37
N PHE A 51 5.65 4.41 -7.42
CA PHE A 51 6.43 3.69 -6.43
C PHE A 51 7.92 3.58 -6.75
N GLY A 52 8.38 3.89 -7.95
CA GLY A 52 9.74 3.61 -8.38
C GLY A 52 10.11 2.13 -8.27
N HIS A 53 9.12 1.25 -8.42
CA HIS A 53 9.33 -0.20 -8.40
C HIS A 53 9.76 -0.70 -9.77
N LYS A 54 10.60 -1.74 -9.80
CA LYS A 54 11.18 -2.26 -11.05
C LYS A 54 10.30 -3.29 -11.75
N SER A 55 9.30 -3.83 -11.05
CA SER A 55 8.44 -4.85 -11.60
C SER A 55 7.02 -4.76 -11.02
N GLN A 56 6.06 -5.22 -11.83
CA GLN A 56 4.67 -5.33 -11.40
C GLN A 56 4.54 -6.25 -10.18
N GLN A 57 5.29 -7.36 -10.16
CA GLN A 57 5.28 -8.30 -9.03
C GLN A 57 5.72 -7.61 -7.72
N GLN A 58 6.72 -6.74 -7.76
CA GLN A 58 7.14 -5.95 -6.60
C GLN A 58 6.01 -5.06 -6.08
N THR A 59 5.28 -4.38 -6.98
CA THR A 59 4.13 -3.56 -6.63
C THR A 59 2.99 -4.39 -6.04
N MET A 60 2.63 -5.51 -6.65
CA MET A 60 1.57 -6.38 -6.14
C MET A 60 1.91 -6.95 -4.76
N ALA A 61 3.15 -7.41 -4.56
CA ALA A 61 3.64 -7.87 -3.25
C ALA A 61 3.64 -6.74 -2.21
N TYR A 62 4.04 -5.53 -2.60
CA TYR A 62 4.03 -4.36 -1.71
C TYR A 62 2.62 -3.97 -1.25
N LEU A 63 1.64 -4.14 -2.13
CA LEU A 63 0.21 -3.91 -1.88
C LEU A 63 -0.50 -5.09 -1.20
N GLY A 64 0.17 -6.23 -1.04
CA GLY A 64 -0.43 -7.43 -0.45
C GLY A 64 -1.48 -8.11 -1.34
N ILE A 65 -1.46 -7.83 -2.65
CA ILE A 65 -2.30 -8.49 -3.64
C ILE A 65 -1.73 -9.89 -3.84
N GLN A 66 -2.52 -10.92 -3.52
CA GLN A 66 -2.05 -12.31 -3.52
C GLN A 66 -2.67 -13.10 -4.67
N SER A 67 -2.12 -14.27 -4.95
CA SER A 67 -2.61 -15.17 -5.99
C SER A 67 -4.08 -15.53 -5.84
N ARG A 68 -4.65 -15.47 -4.62
CA ARG A 68 -6.10 -15.63 -4.40
C ARG A 68 -6.94 -14.56 -5.10
N ASP A 69 -6.44 -13.33 -5.18
CA ASP A 69 -7.14 -12.23 -5.85
C ASP A 69 -7.12 -12.43 -7.37
N VAL A 70 -6.07 -13.10 -7.88
CA VAL A 70 -5.99 -13.59 -9.27
C VAL A 70 -6.94 -14.78 -9.47
N ALA A 71 -7.02 -15.71 -8.52
CA ALA A 71 -7.94 -16.85 -8.59
C ALA A 71 -9.42 -16.40 -8.66
N ARG A 72 -9.78 -15.35 -7.91
CA ARG A 72 -11.12 -14.73 -7.96
C ARG A 72 -11.50 -14.19 -9.34
N ILE A 73 -10.55 -13.88 -10.22
CA ILE A 73 -10.87 -13.49 -11.60
C ILE A 73 -11.58 -14.64 -12.32
N PHE A 74 -11.13 -15.87 -12.11
CA PHE A 74 -11.72 -17.06 -12.72
C PHE A 74 -13.04 -17.48 -12.07
N GLU A 75 -13.31 -17.07 -10.83
CA GLU A 75 -14.59 -17.32 -10.14
C GLU A 75 -15.72 -16.39 -10.61
N MET A 76 -15.39 -15.25 -11.25
CA MET A 76 -16.38 -14.29 -11.75
C MET A 76 -16.92 -14.63 -13.14
N GLU A 77 -16.46 -15.74 -13.75
CA GLU A 77 -16.89 -16.22 -15.07
C GLU A 77 -17.90 -17.41 -15.00
N LEU A 78 -18.43 -17.73 -13.81
CA LEU A 78 -19.50 -18.70 -13.57
C LEU A 78 -20.73 -18.03 -12.94
#